data_AF-A0AAU4YXC9-F1
#
_entry.id   AF-A0AAU4YXC9-F1
#
_cell.length_a   1.000
_cell.length_b   1.000
_cell.length_c   1.000
_cell.angle_alpha   90.00
_cell.angle_beta   90.00
_cell.angle_gamma   90.00
#
_symmetry.space_group_name_H-M   'P 1'
#
loop_
_entity.id
_entity.type
_entity.pdbx_description
1 polymer ?
#
loop_
_entity_poly.entity_id
_entity_poly.type
_entity_poly.pdbx_seq_one_letter_code
_entity_poly.pdbx_strand_id
1 'polypeptide(L)'
;MARHTLRRRLLAPAAVAAAMTLVMATPANAAVVWNGDADNGMTFREFLCDEGNYVYTPDWGDGRGKRWGFVGKAGTTRCESYGVMVGGSEYNFTSGKAYWFGWEQMTLTDGWGVSFQWKSNGTGEQHDQNYPVIMMILDGYLRVWYVSPGEQWNQVGAVPWTAETWHKIELGINAQSSTAGSFQVYLDGNLFVDVANARTWDLVGNKPRWGVYDTNVLETDEVNWINDLKMGTTRADVD
;
A
#
# COMPACT_ATOMS: atom_id res chain seq x y z
N MET A 1 58.15 -53.23 49.61
CA MET A 1 59.03 -52.84 48.49
C MET A 1 58.18 -52.63 47.26
N ALA A 2 58.18 -51.40 46.76
CA ALA A 2 57.40 -50.94 45.61
C ALA A 2 57.95 -51.50 44.28
N ARG A 3 57.06 -51.63 43.28
CA ARG A 3 57.33 -51.24 41.89
C ARG A 3 56.03 -51.09 41.10
N HIS A 4 55.79 -49.84 40.70
CA HIS A 4 54.79 -49.41 39.73
C HIS A 4 55.07 -49.99 38.34
N THR A 5 54.00 -50.14 37.54
CA THR A 5 54.09 -49.87 36.10
C THR A 5 52.74 -49.32 35.62
N LEU A 6 52.74 -48.03 35.28
CA LEU A 6 51.64 -47.32 34.63
C LEU A 6 51.40 -47.89 33.23
N ARG A 7 50.14 -48.21 32.89
CA ARG A 7 49.69 -48.27 31.50
C ARG A 7 48.83 -47.05 31.19
N ARG A 8 49.46 -46.12 30.48
CA ARG A 8 48.85 -44.98 29.76
C ARG A 8 47.75 -45.51 28.84
N ARG A 9 46.49 -45.14 29.08
CA ARG A 9 45.42 -45.28 28.09
C ARG A 9 45.32 -43.95 27.35
N LEU A 10 45.63 -43.98 26.05
CA LEU A 10 45.43 -42.89 25.12
C LEU A 10 43.93 -42.66 24.93
N LEU A 11 43.48 -41.43 25.21
CA LEU A 11 42.16 -40.93 24.84
C LEU A 11 42.17 -40.66 23.33
N ALA A 12 41.30 -41.34 22.58
CA ALA A 12 41.00 -40.99 21.20
C ALA A 12 39.94 -39.88 21.18
N PRO A 13 40.13 -38.77 20.46
CA PRO A 13 39.08 -37.77 20.27
C PRO A 13 38.10 -38.29 19.22
N ALA A 14 36.87 -38.60 19.63
CA ALA A 14 35.76 -38.80 18.70
C ALA A 14 35.31 -37.43 18.18
N ALA A 15 35.75 -37.07 16.97
CA ALA A 15 35.22 -35.94 16.23
C ALA A 15 33.79 -36.27 15.78
N VAL A 16 32.79 -35.75 16.51
CA VAL A 16 31.40 -35.77 16.07
C VAL A 16 31.25 -34.70 15.00
N ALA A 17 31.16 -35.14 13.75
CA ALA A 17 30.83 -34.30 12.60
C ALA A 17 29.42 -33.72 12.80
N ALA A 18 29.35 -32.42 13.10
CA ALA A 18 28.11 -31.66 13.04
C ALA A 18 27.70 -31.56 11.56
N ALA A 19 26.78 -32.41 11.15
CA ALA A 19 26.11 -32.28 9.86
C ALA A 19 25.32 -30.96 9.87
N MET A 20 25.89 -29.92 9.27
CA MET A 20 25.17 -28.71 8.91
C MET A 20 24.11 -29.10 7.88
N THR A 21 22.90 -29.38 8.33
CA THR A 21 21.71 -29.26 7.50
C THR A 21 21.55 -27.79 7.13
N LEU A 22 22.19 -27.38 6.04
CA LEU A 22 21.83 -26.18 5.30
C LEU A 22 20.40 -26.39 4.83
N VAL A 23 19.44 -25.89 5.61
CA VAL A 23 18.09 -25.64 5.15
C VAL A 23 18.25 -24.60 4.05
N MET A 24 18.24 -25.04 2.79
CA MET A 24 18.07 -24.14 1.67
C MET A 24 16.69 -23.53 1.83
N ALA A 25 16.62 -22.35 2.44
CA ALA A 25 15.43 -21.52 2.38
C ALA A 25 15.16 -21.28 0.91
N THR A 26 14.11 -21.90 0.36
CA THR A 26 13.61 -21.53 -0.96
C THR A 26 13.36 -20.02 -0.91
N PRO A 27 13.89 -19.24 -1.86
CA PRO A 27 13.56 -17.82 -1.91
C PRO A 27 12.04 -17.72 -1.92
N ALA A 28 11.50 -16.94 -0.97
CA ALA A 28 10.10 -16.54 -1.03
C ALA A 28 9.97 -15.76 -2.34
N ASN A 29 9.48 -16.42 -3.39
CA ASN A 29 9.24 -15.76 -4.65
C ASN A 29 8.17 -14.71 -4.39
N ALA A 30 8.52 -13.45 -4.65
CA ALA A 30 7.56 -12.38 -4.67
C ALA A 30 6.42 -12.78 -5.63
N ALA A 31 5.20 -12.84 -5.12
CA ALA A 31 4.02 -13.29 -5.83
C ALA A 31 3.02 -12.14 -5.87
N VAL A 32 3.13 -11.32 -6.91
CA VAL A 32 2.15 -10.29 -7.25
C VAL A 32 0.76 -10.95 -7.31
N VAL A 33 -0.15 -10.50 -6.45
CA VAL A 33 -1.54 -10.99 -6.41
C VAL A 33 -2.37 -10.28 -7.47
N TRP A 34 -2.06 -9.01 -7.75
CA TRP A 34 -2.75 -8.19 -8.73
C TRP A 34 -1.76 -7.20 -9.37
N ASN A 35 -1.79 -7.11 -10.69
CA ASN A 35 -1.11 -6.08 -11.46
C ASN A 35 -2.17 -5.12 -12.00
N GLY A 36 -2.23 -3.95 -11.37
CA GLY A 36 -3.17 -2.86 -11.64
C GLY A 36 -2.73 -1.90 -12.73
N ASP A 37 -1.61 -2.14 -13.41
CA ASP A 37 -1.11 -1.30 -14.50
C ASP A 37 -2.16 -1.08 -15.60
N ALA A 38 -2.22 0.14 -16.13
CA ALA A 38 -3.17 0.53 -17.17
C ALA A 38 -2.93 -0.17 -18.51
N ASP A 39 -1.72 -0.68 -18.75
CA ASP A 39 -1.42 -1.52 -19.92
C ASP A 39 -2.16 -2.86 -19.90
N ASN A 40 -2.61 -3.31 -18.72
CA ASN A 40 -3.44 -4.52 -18.58
C ASN A 40 -4.94 -4.27 -18.84
N GLY A 41 -5.33 -3.05 -19.21
CA GLY A 41 -6.74 -2.69 -19.41
C GLY A 41 -7.47 -2.39 -18.10
N MET A 42 -8.79 -2.60 -18.04
CA MET A 42 -9.56 -2.35 -16.82
C MET A 42 -9.20 -3.37 -15.72
N THR A 43 -8.50 -2.90 -14.69
CA THR A 43 -8.04 -3.71 -13.54
C THR A 43 -8.80 -3.39 -12.25
N PHE A 44 -9.60 -2.33 -12.24
CA PHE A 44 -10.50 -1.94 -11.15
C PHE A 44 -11.91 -2.49 -11.38
N ARG A 45 -12.70 -2.58 -10.31
CA ARG A 45 -14.10 -3.01 -10.44
C ARG A 45 -14.94 -1.92 -11.11
N GLU A 46 -14.77 -0.68 -10.69
CA GLU A 46 -15.49 0.48 -11.24
C GLU A 46 -14.73 1.79 -11.00
N PHE A 47 -15.15 2.84 -11.71
CA PHE A 47 -14.74 4.21 -11.47
C PHE A 47 -15.91 5.02 -10.93
N LEU A 48 -15.67 5.76 -9.86
CA LEU A 48 -16.62 6.65 -9.22
C LEU A 48 -16.21 8.08 -9.56
N CYS A 49 -16.75 8.61 -10.67
CA CYS A 49 -16.47 9.98 -11.10
C CYS A 49 -17.78 10.77 -11.18
N ASP A 50 -17.75 11.98 -10.64
CA ASP A 50 -18.86 12.92 -10.76
C ASP A 50 -18.98 13.40 -12.22
N GLU A 51 -20.10 14.02 -12.57
CA GLU A 51 -20.34 14.49 -13.95
C GLU A 51 -19.25 15.48 -14.40
N GLY A 52 -18.72 15.28 -15.61
CA GLY A 52 -17.63 16.09 -16.17
C GLY A 52 -16.23 15.58 -15.83
N ASN A 53 -16.09 14.76 -14.79
CA ASN A 53 -14.85 14.08 -14.44
C ASN A 53 -14.65 12.82 -15.26
N TYR A 54 -13.41 12.38 -15.42
CA TYR A 54 -13.11 11.21 -16.22
C TYR A 54 -11.78 10.55 -15.86
N VAL A 55 -11.68 9.27 -16.24
CA VAL A 55 -10.43 8.52 -16.22
C VAL A 55 -9.96 8.32 -17.66
N TYR A 56 -8.67 8.49 -17.89
CA TYR A 56 -8.04 8.25 -19.18
C TYR A 56 -6.71 7.51 -18.99
N THR A 57 -6.20 6.88 -20.05
CA THR A 57 -4.97 6.07 -19.98
C THR A 57 -3.91 6.53 -20.98
N PRO A 58 -3.21 7.65 -20.71
CA PRO A 58 -2.23 8.16 -21.65
C PRO A 58 -0.93 7.37 -21.59
N ASP A 59 -0.28 7.26 -22.75
CA ASP A 59 1.13 6.89 -22.89
C ASP A 59 1.88 8.13 -23.40
N TRP A 60 2.89 8.58 -22.64
CA TRP A 60 3.68 9.76 -22.98
C TRP A 60 5.00 9.42 -23.70
N GLY A 61 5.28 8.14 -23.96
CA GLY A 61 6.51 7.70 -24.61
C GLY A 61 7.78 7.87 -23.74
N ASP A 62 7.62 7.98 -22.42
CA ASP A 62 8.70 8.13 -21.43
C ASP A 62 9.23 6.78 -20.89
N GLY A 63 8.79 5.66 -21.47
CA GLY A 63 9.20 4.31 -21.10
C GLY A 63 8.38 3.67 -19.97
N ARG A 64 7.42 4.41 -19.38
CA ARG A 64 6.52 3.90 -18.32
C ARG A 64 5.32 3.11 -18.83
N GLY A 65 5.01 3.24 -20.13
CA GLY A 65 3.78 2.70 -20.71
C GLY A 65 2.57 3.57 -20.39
N LYS A 66 1.39 2.93 -20.38
CA LYS A 66 0.15 3.62 -20.04
C LYS A 66 0.06 3.82 -18.53
N ARG A 67 -0.48 4.97 -18.15
CA ARG A 67 -0.80 5.30 -16.75
C ARG A 67 -2.28 5.52 -16.58
N TRP A 68 -2.82 5.36 -15.38
CA TRP A 68 -4.16 5.86 -15.06
C TRP A 68 -4.08 7.35 -14.80
N GLY A 69 -4.89 8.16 -15.48
CA GLY A 69 -5.08 9.58 -15.15
C GLY A 69 -6.49 9.81 -14.63
N PHE A 70 -6.62 10.14 -13.35
CA PHE A 70 -7.88 10.49 -12.71
C PHE A 70 -8.05 12.00 -12.74
N VAL A 71 -9.02 12.51 -13.50
CA VAL A 71 -9.25 13.95 -13.68
C VAL A 71 -10.45 14.41 -12.88
N GLY A 72 -10.20 15.34 -11.96
CA GLY A 72 -11.22 16.10 -11.25
C GLY A 72 -11.29 17.50 -11.84
N LYS A 73 -12.45 17.86 -12.39
CA LYS A 73 -12.66 19.21 -12.90
C LYS A 73 -12.79 20.20 -11.75
N ALA A 74 -12.33 21.42 -11.97
CA ALA A 74 -12.49 22.51 -11.02
C ALA A 74 -13.95 22.60 -10.54
N GLY A 75 -14.16 22.67 -9.22
CA GLY A 75 -15.49 22.71 -8.59
C GLY A 75 -16.24 21.38 -8.49
N THR A 76 -15.61 20.26 -8.85
CA THR A 76 -16.15 18.91 -8.60
C THR A 76 -15.45 18.26 -7.42
N THR A 77 -15.96 17.13 -6.92
CA THR A 77 -15.46 16.53 -5.68
C THR A 77 -14.73 15.21 -5.89
N ARG A 78 -15.03 14.45 -6.95
CA ARG A 78 -14.57 13.06 -7.01
C ARG A 78 -14.33 12.52 -8.42
N CYS A 79 -13.20 11.86 -8.57
CA CYS A 79 -12.97 10.84 -9.60
C CYS A 79 -11.94 9.82 -9.09
N GLU A 80 -12.42 8.65 -8.69
CA GLU A 80 -11.58 7.62 -8.06
C GLU A 80 -11.92 6.22 -8.56
N SER A 81 -10.94 5.33 -8.48
CA SER A 81 -11.13 3.89 -8.64
C SER A 81 -11.82 3.28 -7.42
N TYR A 82 -12.47 2.15 -7.63
CA TYR A 82 -13.09 1.36 -6.56
C TYR A 82 -12.77 -0.12 -6.74
N GLY A 83 -12.15 -0.73 -5.72
CA GLY A 83 -11.87 -2.16 -5.65
C GLY A 83 -10.87 -2.63 -6.71
N VAL A 84 -10.45 -3.89 -6.63
CA VAL A 84 -9.50 -4.49 -7.58
C VAL A 84 -10.08 -5.76 -8.18
N MET A 85 -9.80 -6.03 -9.46
CA MET A 85 -10.26 -7.21 -10.18
C MET A 85 -9.10 -8.20 -10.37
N VAL A 86 -9.26 -9.42 -9.89
CA VAL A 86 -8.29 -10.51 -10.02
C VAL A 86 -8.97 -11.70 -10.67
N GLY A 87 -8.43 -12.17 -11.79
CA GLY A 87 -9.00 -13.31 -12.53
C GLY A 87 -10.44 -13.08 -12.98
N GLY A 88 -10.82 -11.83 -13.28
CA GLY A 88 -12.17 -11.47 -13.74
C GLY A 88 -13.22 -11.32 -12.63
N SER A 89 -12.84 -11.44 -11.35
CA SER A 89 -13.73 -11.20 -10.21
C SER A 89 -13.16 -10.14 -9.28
N GLU A 90 -14.03 -9.45 -8.54
CA GLU A 90 -13.57 -8.53 -7.50
C GLU A 90 -12.80 -9.31 -6.42
N TYR A 91 -11.64 -8.80 -6.05
CA TYR A 91 -10.83 -9.40 -5.00
C TYR A 91 -11.51 -9.22 -3.64
N ASN A 92 -11.64 -10.34 -2.92
CA ASN A 92 -12.26 -10.37 -1.61
C ASN A 92 -11.24 -10.04 -0.52
N PHE A 93 -11.13 -8.76 -0.15
CA PHE A 93 -10.39 -8.36 1.03
C PHE A 93 -11.05 -8.90 2.30
N THR A 94 -10.25 -9.37 3.25
CA THR A 94 -10.68 -9.86 4.57
C THR A 94 -9.81 -9.32 5.70
N SER A 95 -10.38 -9.20 6.91
CA SER A 95 -9.65 -9.00 8.15
C SER A 95 -8.67 -10.16 8.43
N GLY A 96 -7.65 -9.91 9.25
CA GLY A 96 -6.65 -10.90 9.66
C GLY A 96 -5.54 -11.15 8.63
N LYS A 97 -5.35 -10.25 7.66
CA LYS A 97 -4.42 -10.41 6.53
C LYS A 97 -3.49 -9.21 6.40
N ALA A 98 -2.33 -9.45 5.79
CA ALA A 98 -1.45 -8.39 5.33
C ALA A 98 -1.68 -8.14 3.84
N TYR A 99 -1.79 -6.87 3.47
CA TYR A 99 -1.85 -6.41 2.09
C TYR A 99 -0.73 -5.42 1.86
N TRP A 100 -0.05 -5.55 0.73
CA TRP A 100 0.91 -4.57 0.26
C TRP A 100 0.43 -4.01 -1.06
N PHE A 101 0.52 -2.69 -1.21
CA PHE A 101 0.23 -1.95 -2.42
C PHE A 101 1.46 -1.13 -2.79
N GLY A 102 1.83 -1.10 -4.06
CA GLY A 102 2.93 -0.27 -4.55
C GLY A 102 2.52 0.39 -5.85
N TRP A 103 2.88 1.64 -6.05
CA TRP A 103 2.61 2.38 -7.28
C TRP A 103 3.55 3.57 -7.43
N GLU A 104 3.73 4.03 -8.66
CA GLU A 104 4.24 5.36 -8.95
C GLU A 104 3.06 6.35 -9.01
N GLN A 105 3.26 7.54 -8.47
CA GLN A 105 2.27 8.61 -8.44
C GLN A 105 2.89 9.94 -8.87
N MET A 106 2.11 10.72 -9.61
CA MET A 106 2.39 12.11 -9.93
C MET A 106 1.09 12.90 -9.90
N THR A 107 1.11 14.14 -9.42
CA THR A 107 -0.07 15.03 -9.44
C THR A 107 0.19 16.27 -10.27
N LEU A 108 -0.87 16.84 -10.86
CA LEU A 108 -0.79 18.10 -11.61
C LEU A 108 -0.50 19.29 -10.69
N THR A 109 -1.09 19.29 -9.51
CA THR A 109 -0.91 20.31 -8.49
C THR A 109 -0.38 19.69 -7.21
N ASP A 110 0.22 20.51 -6.37
CA ASP A 110 0.66 20.15 -5.01
C ASP A 110 -0.29 20.72 -3.93
N GLY A 111 -1.42 21.28 -4.38
CA GLY A 111 -2.23 22.21 -3.61
C GLY A 111 -3.30 21.56 -2.75
N TRP A 112 -3.97 20.50 -3.23
CA TRP A 112 -5.06 19.89 -2.48
C TRP A 112 -5.50 18.56 -3.09
N GLY A 113 -6.11 17.68 -2.29
CA GLY A 113 -6.82 16.50 -2.77
C GLY A 113 -6.40 15.18 -2.11
N VAL A 114 -7.38 14.32 -1.88
CA VAL A 114 -7.17 12.93 -1.46
C VAL A 114 -6.70 12.11 -2.66
N SER A 115 -5.51 11.51 -2.56
CA SER A 115 -4.89 10.74 -3.64
C SER A 115 -5.05 9.22 -3.46
N PHE A 116 -5.17 8.76 -2.22
CA PHE A 116 -5.40 7.36 -1.88
C PHE A 116 -6.25 7.18 -0.62
N GLN A 117 -7.11 6.15 -0.61
CA GLN A 117 -7.95 5.78 0.53
C GLN A 117 -7.98 4.26 0.73
N TRP A 118 -7.70 3.80 1.96
CA TRP A 118 -8.17 2.50 2.43
C TRP A 118 -9.57 2.68 3.02
N LYS A 119 -10.58 2.56 2.17
CA LYS A 119 -11.94 3.08 2.38
C LYS A 119 -12.89 1.99 2.86
N SER A 120 -13.71 2.27 3.87
CA SER A 120 -14.77 1.37 4.32
C SER A 120 -15.82 1.15 3.21
N ASN A 121 -16.36 -0.07 3.14
CA ASN A 121 -17.51 -0.39 2.28
C ASN A 121 -18.84 0.10 2.86
N GLY A 122 -18.86 0.53 4.13
CA GLY A 122 -20.07 0.92 4.85
C GLY A 122 -20.47 2.37 4.60
N THR A 123 -21.75 2.65 4.77
CA THR A 123 -22.33 4.01 4.77
C THR A 123 -23.10 4.27 6.07
N GLY A 124 -23.09 5.53 6.55
CA GLY A 124 -23.76 5.90 7.79
C GLY A 124 -23.31 5.01 8.96
N GLU A 125 -24.27 4.41 9.67
CA GLU A 125 -24.04 3.53 10.82
C GLU A 125 -23.32 2.20 10.47
N GLN A 126 -23.10 1.90 9.19
CA GLN A 126 -22.38 0.70 8.76
C GLN A 126 -20.85 0.84 8.83
N HIS A 127 -20.35 2.04 9.12
CA HIS A 127 -18.94 2.27 9.39
C HIS A 127 -18.74 2.97 10.74
N ASP A 128 -17.62 2.67 11.37
CA ASP A 128 -17.11 3.38 12.56
C ASP A 128 -15.74 4.01 12.25
N GLN A 129 -15.16 3.63 11.12
CA GLN A 129 -13.89 4.10 10.62
C GLN A 129 -13.96 4.15 9.09
N ASN A 130 -14.33 5.31 8.56
CA ASN A 130 -14.62 5.47 7.15
C ASN A 130 -13.34 5.36 6.29
N TYR A 131 -12.20 5.83 6.81
CA TYR A 131 -10.90 5.81 6.12
C TYR A 131 -9.74 5.43 7.07
N PRO A 132 -9.59 4.16 7.50
CA PRO A 132 -8.54 3.79 8.44
C PRO A 132 -7.14 4.30 8.05
N VAL A 133 -6.83 4.34 6.75
CA VAL A 133 -5.66 5.00 6.19
C VAL A 133 -6.10 5.88 5.02
N ILE A 134 -5.65 7.14 5.00
CA ILE A 134 -5.91 8.07 3.91
C ILE A 134 -4.68 8.92 3.64
N MET A 135 -4.42 9.18 2.36
CA MET A 135 -3.30 10.01 1.90
C MET A 135 -3.83 11.19 1.08
N MET A 136 -3.27 12.36 1.32
CA MET A 136 -3.65 13.59 0.61
C MET A 136 -2.39 14.38 0.27
N ILE A 137 -2.46 15.08 -0.86
CA ILE A 137 -1.47 16.08 -1.24
C ILE A 137 -2.01 17.44 -0.77
N LEU A 138 -1.42 18.02 0.27
CA LEU A 138 -1.85 19.30 0.84
C LEU A 138 -0.65 20.20 1.10
N ASP A 139 -0.70 21.42 0.58
CA ASP A 139 0.28 22.48 0.80
C ASP A 139 1.73 22.06 0.48
N GLY A 140 1.95 21.29 -0.59
CA GLY A 140 3.29 20.82 -0.96
C GLY A 140 3.79 19.62 -0.14
N TYR A 141 2.89 18.86 0.51
CA TYR A 141 3.23 17.65 1.26
C TYR A 141 2.32 16.49 0.90
N LEU A 142 2.90 15.29 0.78
CA LEU A 142 2.16 14.05 0.95
C LEU A 142 1.96 13.84 2.45
N ARG A 143 0.71 13.90 2.88
CA ARG A 143 0.30 13.68 4.26
C ARG A 143 -0.43 12.35 4.38
N VAL A 144 -0.20 11.68 5.50
CA VAL A 144 -0.84 10.40 5.82
C VAL A 144 -1.60 10.56 7.13
N TRP A 145 -2.86 10.15 7.13
CA TRP A 145 -3.68 10.10 8.34
C TRP A 145 -4.06 8.66 8.69
N TYR A 146 -4.05 8.41 10.00
CA TYR A 146 -4.80 7.34 10.62
C TYR A 146 -6.11 7.93 11.16
N VAL A 147 -7.24 7.53 10.57
CA VAL A 147 -8.55 7.87 11.14
C VAL A 147 -8.93 6.75 12.07
N SER A 148 -8.96 6.96 13.40
CA SER A 148 -9.35 5.92 14.35
C SER A 148 -10.88 5.83 14.45
N PRO A 149 -11.44 4.76 15.08
CA PRO A 149 -12.86 4.65 15.37
C PRO A 149 -13.49 5.93 15.94
N GLY A 150 -14.73 6.21 15.55
CA GLY A 150 -15.41 7.48 15.84
C GLY A 150 -14.90 8.67 15.02
N GLU A 151 -14.37 8.43 13.82
CA GLU A 151 -13.86 9.45 12.89
C GLU A 151 -12.83 10.41 13.52
N GLN A 152 -11.92 9.90 14.35
CA GLN A 152 -10.87 10.73 14.95
C GLN A 152 -9.65 10.79 14.02
N TRP A 153 -9.39 11.98 13.46
CA TRP A 153 -8.33 12.19 12.48
C TRP A 153 -6.97 12.44 13.14
N ASN A 154 -6.02 11.54 12.90
CA ASN A 154 -4.65 11.66 13.41
C ASN A 154 -3.69 11.75 12.22
N GLN A 155 -3.05 12.90 12.01
CA GLN A 155 -1.95 12.97 11.03
C GLN A 155 -0.75 12.20 11.61
N VAL A 156 -0.29 11.18 10.90
CA VAL A 156 0.80 10.29 11.36
C VAL A 156 2.08 10.45 10.54
N GLY A 157 2.02 11.16 9.41
CA GLY A 157 3.19 11.47 8.59
C GLY A 157 2.94 12.64 7.65
N ALA A 158 4.03 13.32 7.32
CA ALA A 158 4.07 14.35 6.28
C ALA A 158 5.48 14.38 5.68
N VAL A 159 5.58 14.38 4.36
CA VAL A 159 6.83 14.45 3.61
C VAL A 159 6.66 15.41 2.44
N PRO A 160 7.67 16.22 2.07
CA PRO A 160 7.56 17.13 0.94
C PRO A 160 7.12 16.41 -0.34
N TRP A 161 6.26 17.06 -1.10
CA TRP A 161 5.74 16.59 -2.38
C TRP A 161 5.93 17.66 -3.43
N THR A 162 6.35 17.27 -4.63
CA THR A 162 6.52 18.19 -5.76
C THR A 162 5.56 17.75 -6.87
N ALA A 163 4.69 18.66 -7.29
CA ALA A 163 3.83 18.43 -8.45
C ALA A 163 4.67 18.12 -9.70
N GLU A 164 4.08 17.42 -10.65
CA GLU A 164 4.72 17.04 -11.92
C GLU A 164 6.03 16.24 -11.75
N THR A 165 6.21 15.60 -10.60
CA THR A 165 7.30 14.67 -10.30
C THR A 165 6.74 13.31 -9.93
N TRP A 166 7.31 12.26 -10.53
CA TRP A 166 6.98 10.88 -10.17
C TRP A 166 7.63 10.50 -8.85
N HIS A 167 6.81 9.98 -7.94
CA HIS A 167 7.23 9.39 -6.68
C HIS A 167 6.73 7.97 -6.57
N LYS A 168 7.51 7.08 -5.96
CA LYS A 168 7.09 5.72 -5.68
C LYS A 168 6.55 5.62 -4.27
N ILE A 169 5.33 5.09 -4.12
CA ILE A 169 4.69 4.87 -2.83
C ILE A 169 4.51 3.37 -2.63
N GLU A 170 4.87 2.89 -1.43
CA GLU A 170 4.57 1.52 -1.00
C GLU A 170 3.83 1.57 0.33
N LEU A 171 2.68 0.89 0.41
CA LEU A 171 1.81 0.83 1.58
C LEU A 171 1.64 -0.62 2.02
N GLY A 172 2.13 -0.95 3.20
CA GLY A 172 1.84 -2.21 3.89
C GLY A 172 0.73 -2.01 4.91
N ILE A 173 -0.33 -2.82 4.88
CA ILE A 173 -1.41 -2.81 5.87
C ILE A 173 -1.56 -4.22 6.44
N ASN A 174 -1.41 -4.36 7.76
CA ASN A 174 -1.91 -5.50 8.51
C ASN A 174 -3.36 -5.20 8.90
N ALA A 175 -4.32 -5.69 8.11
CA ALA A 175 -5.75 -5.40 8.20
C ALA A 175 -6.39 -6.14 9.38
N GLN A 176 -6.66 -5.44 10.48
CA GLN A 176 -7.23 -6.02 11.70
C GLN A 176 -8.44 -5.21 12.16
N SER A 177 -9.49 -5.91 12.57
CA SER A 177 -10.72 -5.31 13.10
C SER A 177 -10.59 -4.86 14.57
N SER A 178 -9.46 -5.19 15.21
CA SER A 178 -9.06 -4.71 16.53
C SER A 178 -7.85 -3.79 16.40
N THR A 179 -7.38 -3.24 17.52
CA THR A 179 -6.12 -2.48 17.59
C THR A 179 -4.87 -3.35 17.43
N ALA A 180 -4.97 -4.60 16.97
CA ALA A 180 -3.80 -5.43 16.66
C ALA A 180 -3.21 -5.16 15.26
N GLY A 181 -3.83 -4.26 14.48
CA GLY A 181 -3.39 -3.90 13.15
C GLY A 181 -2.24 -2.91 13.16
N SER A 182 -1.71 -2.69 11.97
CA SER A 182 -0.62 -1.77 11.71
C SER A 182 -0.60 -1.37 10.25
N PHE A 183 0.11 -0.29 9.93
CA PHE A 183 0.45 0.04 8.56
C PHE A 183 1.77 0.78 8.46
N GLN A 184 2.41 0.66 7.30
CA GLN A 184 3.68 1.28 6.97
C GLN A 184 3.58 1.97 5.61
N VAL A 185 4.20 3.14 5.48
CA VAL A 185 4.26 3.86 4.21
C VAL A 185 5.72 4.21 3.90
N TYR A 186 6.12 3.83 2.68
CA TYR A 186 7.41 4.18 2.10
C TYR A 186 7.19 5.18 0.97
N LEU A 187 8.07 6.17 0.86
CA LEU A 187 8.17 7.09 -0.27
C LEU A 187 9.58 6.99 -0.84
N ASP A 188 9.68 6.74 -2.15
CA ASP A 188 10.93 6.62 -2.88
C ASP A 188 11.91 5.65 -2.20
N GLY A 189 11.36 4.53 -1.73
CA GLY A 189 12.08 3.45 -1.02
C GLY A 189 12.32 3.68 0.48
N ASN A 190 12.05 4.88 1.00
CA ASN A 190 12.31 5.25 2.40
C ASN A 190 11.05 5.14 3.25
N LEU A 191 11.13 4.42 4.38
CA LEU A 191 10.06 4.37 5.38
C LEU A 191 9.88 5.76 6.00
N PHE A 192 8.67 6.31 5.95
CA PHE A 192 8.36 7.59 6.61
C PHE A 192 7.14 7.54 7.54
N VAL A 193 6.32 6.49 7.46
CA VAL A 193 5.24 6.21 8.44
C VAL A 193 5.33 4.76 8.89
N ASP A 194 5.32 4.54 10.20
CA ASP A 194 5.25 3.21 10.82
C ASP A 194 4.31 3.27 12.02
N VAL A 195 3.06 2.82 11.82
CA VAL A 195 2.00 2.87 12.82
C VAL A 195 1.68 1.47 13.29
N ALA A 196 1.85 1.24 14.59
CA ALA A 196 1.43 0.03 15.28
C ALA A 196 0.20 0.29 16.15
N ASN A 197 -0.44 -0.80 16.57
CA ASN A 197 -1.60 -0.80 17.45
C ASN A 197 -2.84 -0.05 16.90
N ALA A 198 -3.05 -0.11 15.58
CA ALA A 198 -4.13 0.57 14.88
C ALA A 198 -5.23 -0.42 14.48
N ARG A 199 -6.50 0.01 14.50
CA ARG A 199 -7.56 -0.71 13.82
C ARG A 199 -7.52 -0.31 12.35
N THR A 200 -7.37 -1.27 11.46
CA THR A 200 -7.16 -1.04 10.01
C THR A 200 -8.19 -1.78 9.16
N TRP A 201 -9.18 -2.40 9.81
CA TRP A 201 -10.31 -3.05 9.17
C TRP A 201 -11.60 -2.57 9.82
N ASP A 202 -12.49 -2.03 9.01
CA ASP A 202 -13.77 -1.50 9.44
C ASP A 202 -14.88 -2.57 9.40
N LEU A 203 -16.07 -2.24 9.93
CA LEU A 203 -17.14 -3.17 10.26
C LEU A 203 -17.58 -4.07 9.09
N VAL A 204 -17.68 -3.50 7.89
CA VAL A 204 -18.09 -4.24 6.67
C VAL A 204 -16.95 -4.36 5.65
N GLY A 205 -15.72 -4.20 6.14
CA GLY A 205 -14.50 -4.30 5.36
C GLY A 205 -14.15 -3.05 4.56
N ASN A 206 -13.02 -3.14 3.89
CA ASN A 206 -12.40 -2.01 3.22
C ASN A 206 -11.97 -2.39 1.80
N LYS A 207 -11.78 -1.36 0.97
CA LYS A 207 -11.23 -1.46 -0.37
C LYS A 207 -10.28 -0.29 -0.63
N PRO A 208 -9.23 -0.47 -1.42
CA PRO A 208 -8.38 0.63 -1.82
C PRO A 208 -9.09 1.48 -2.88
N ARG A 209 -8.80 2.78 -2.87
CA ARG A 209 -9.21 3.74 -3.90
C ARG A 209 -8.06 4.68 -4.21
N TRP A 210 -7.78 4.85 -5.49
CA TRP A 210 -6.85 5.85 -6.02
C TRP A 210 -7.61 6.83 -6.88
N GLY A 211 -7.23 8.11 -6.83
CA GLY A 211 -7.80 9.12 -7.72
C GLY A 211 -7.69 10.51 -7.14
N VAL A 212 -8.72 11.32 -7.38
CA VAL A 212 -8.88 12.65 -6.79
C VAL A 212 -10.19 12.67 -6.02
N TYR A 213 -10.15 13.10 -4.77
CA TYR A 213 -11.33 13.19 -3.91
C TYR A 213 -11.23 14.37 -2.93
N ASP A 214 -12.39 14.93 -2.58
CA ASP A 214 -12.57 16.06 -1.65
C ASP A 214 -11.79 17.32 -2.05
N THR A 215 -11.82 17.57 -3.35
CA THR A 215 -11.12 18.67 -4.00
C THR A 215 -12.00 19.91 -3.93
N ASN A 216 -11.84 20.75 -2.90
CA ASN A 216 -12.55 22.04 -2.83
C ASN A 216 -11.91 23.11 -3.72
N VAL A 217 -11.15 22.68 -4.73
CA VAL A 217 -10.44 23.54 -5.67
C VAL A 217 -11.41 23.99 -6.76
N LEU A 218 -11.69 25.29 -6.77
CA LEU A 218 -12.69 25.89 -7.66
C LEU A 218 -12.11 26.44 -8.97
N GLU A 219 -10.79 26.53 -9.07
CA GLU A 219 -10.11 27.31 -10.11
C GLU A 219 -9.27 26.48 -11.06
N THR A 220 -8.76 25.33 -10.62
CA THR A 220 -7.88 24.46 -11.40
C THR A 220 -8.39 23.04 -11.38
N ASP A 221 -8.31 22.39 -12.55
CA ASP A 221 -8.47 20.94 -12.60
C ASP A 221 -7.39 20.26 -11.75
N GLU A 222 -7.75 19.14 -11.15
CA GLU A 222 -6.82 18.25 -10.49
C GLU A 222 -6.63 16.99 -11.32
N VAL A 223 -5.40 16.51 -11.39
CA VAL A 223 -5.10 15.23 -12.01
C VAL A 223 -4.16 14.45 -11.11
N ASN A 224 -4.54 13.21 -10.82
CA ASN A 224 -3.68 12.22 -10.18
C ASN A 224 -3.34 11.14 -11.20
N TRP A 225 -2.05 10.99 -11.51
CA TRP A 225 -1.53 9.95 -12.39
C TRP A 225 -0.93 8.82 -11.57
N ILE A 226 -1.34 7.59 -11.89
CA ILE A 226 -0.90 6.36 -11.21
C ILE A 226 -0.32 5.41 -12.24
N ASN A 227 0.87 4.88 -11.97
CA ASN A 227 1.56 3.91 -12.82
C ASN A 227 2.15 2.75 -12.00
N ASP A 228 2.53 1.64 -12.65
CA ASP A 228 3.14 0.46 -12.05
C ASP A 228 2.41 -0.03 -10.77
N LEU A 229 1.08 0.06 -10.77
CA LEU A 229 0.27 -0.26 -9.61
C LEU A 229 0.22 -1.77 -9.40
N LYS A 230 0.61 -2.23 -8.21
CA LYS A 230 0.66 -3.64 -7.83
C LYS A 230 0.06 -3.86 -6.45
N MET A 231 -0.42 -5.09 -6.22
CA MET A 231 -0.76 -5.58 -4.89
C MET A 231 -0.17 -6.97 -4.65
N GLY A 232 0.30 -7.19 -3.43
CA GLY A 232 0.78 -8.48 -2.95
C GLY A 232 0.57 -8.66 -1.46
N THR A 233 1.36 -9.57 -0.88
CA THR A 233 1.29 -9.95 0.54
C THR A 233 2.53 -9.54 1.33
N THR A 234 3.58 -9.12 0.63
CA THR A 234 4.84 -8.61 1.19
C THR A 234 5.30 -7.37 0.42
N ARG A 235 6.19 -6.58 1.01
CA ARG A 235 6.78 -5.41 0.35
C ARG A 235 7.46 -5.76 -0.98
N ALA A 236 8.18 -6.88 -1.00
CA ALA A 236 8.91 -7.34 -2.19
C ALA A 236 7.99 -7.68 -3.38
N ASP A 237 6.68 -7.88 -3.14
CA ASP A 237 5.70 -8.11 -4.21
C ASP A 237 5.35 -6.81 -4.98
N VAL A 238 5.62 -5.65 -4.39
CA VAL A 238 5.14 -4.36 -4.89
C VAL A 238 6.22 -3.28 -4.99
N ASP A 239 7.46 -3.64 -4.65
CA ASP A 239 8.66 -2.88 -4.99
C ASP A 239 8.99 -3.02 -6.50
#